data_AF-A0A1D8QXZ9-F1
#
_entry.id   AF-A0A1D8QXZ9-F1
#
_cell.length_a   1.000
_cell.length_b   1.000
_cell.length_c   1.000
_cell.angle_alpha   90.00
_cell.angle_beta   90.00
_cell.angle_gamma   90.00
#
_symmetry.space_group_name_H-M   'P 1'
#
loop_
_entity.id
_entity.type
_entity.pdbx_description
1 polymer ?
#
loop_
_entity_poly.entity_id
_entity_poly.type
_entity_poly.pdbx_seq_one_letter_code
_entity_poly.pdbx_strand_id
1 'polypeptide(L)'
;MDAVLATLNRAHADYMREAMKAWNDQIIASRAGGANTDACALEAIGAAEDMMRKAKMATELLRSELAKTMQQDGVTGFQSDNWKASLRERLPEPMVTDEKALQAAHPELWKPQPDKFQTTEMKKLARKQNLPGVTMSNGGAPVLVVSARKDG
;
A
#
# COMPACT_ATOMS: atom_id res chain seq x y z
N MET A 1 -24.89 -3.98 9.49
CA MET A 1 -23.84 -5.00 9.31
C MET A 1 -22.52 -4.29 9.52
N ASP A 2 -21.63 -4.84 10.34
CA ASP A 2 -20.31 -4.27 10.62
C ASP A 2 -19.53 -4.12 9.30
N ALA A 3 -19.10 -2.89 8.99
CA ALA A 3 -18.45 -2.55 7.71
C ALA A 3 -17.06 -3.18 7.57
N VAL A 4 -16.34 -3.31 8.69
CA VAL A 4 -15.03 -3.97 8.74
C VAL A 4 -15.21 -5.47 8.50
N LEU A 5 -16.19 -6.10 9.15
CA LEU A 5 -16.52 -7.52 8.93
C LEU A 5 -16.94 -7.79 7.47
N ALA A 6 -17.79 -6.93 6.91
CA ALA A 6 -18.19 -7.01 5.50
C ALA A 6 -16.98 -6.96 4.56
N THR A 7 -16.05 -6.05 4.84
CA THR A 7 -14.83 -5.86 4.05
C THR A 7 -13.86 -7.03 4.22
N LEU A 8 -13.77 -7.62 5.42
CA LEU A 8 -12.99 -8.83 5.68
C LEU A 8 -13.51 -10.02 4.90
N ASN A 9 -14.82 -10.23 4.90
CA ASN A 9 -15.45 -11.29 4.11
C ASN A 9 -15.19 -11.09 2.61
N ARG A 10 -15.29 -9.86 2.11
CA ARG A 10 -14.99 -9.52 0.72
C ARG A 10 -13.52 -9.75 0.38
N ALA A 11 -12.60 -9.26 1.20
CA ALA A 11 -11.16 -9.44 1.00
C ALA A 11 -10.78 -10.94 0.96
N HIS A 12 -11.39 -11.75 1.82
CA HIS A 12 -11.22 -13.19 1.78
C HIS A 12 -11.77 -13.80 0.49
N ALA A 13 -13.02 -13.49 0.13
CA ALA A 13 -13.68 -14.07 -1.04
C ALA A 13 -13.01 -13.68 -2.37
N ASP A 14 -12.72 -12.39 -2.55
CA ASP A 14 -12.29 -11.83 -3.84
C ASP A 14 -10.77 -12.02 -4.10
N TYR A 15 -9.97 -12.12 -3.03
CA TYR A 15 -8.51 -12.14 -3.16
C TYR A 15 -7.86 -13.39 -2.57
N MET A 16 -8.18 -13.75 -1.33
CA MET A 16 -7.39 -14.76 -0.62
C MET A 16 -7.81 -16.19 -0.91
N ARG A 17 -9.12 -16.47 -1.03
CA ARG A 17 -9.66 -17.83 -1.10
C ARG A 17 -9.03 -18.64 -2.24
N GLU A 18 -9.14 -18.15 -3.46
CA GLU A 18 -8.63 -18.86 -4.64
C GLU A 18 -7.10 -18.92 -4.65
N ALA A 19 -6.41 -17.89 -4.17
CA ALA A 19 -4.94 -17.90 -4.09
C ALA A 19 -4.42 -18.95 -3.09
N MET A 20 -5.05 -19.06 -1.91
CA MET A 20 -4.74 -20.11 -0.92
C MET A 20 -5.04 -21.50 -1.47
N LYS A 21 -6.15 -21.64 -2.20
CA LYS A 21 -6.52 -22.90 -2.83
C LYS A 21 -5.47 -23.31 -3.87
N ALA A 22 -5.06 -22.41 -4.77
CA ALA A 22 -4.08 -22.70 -5.81
C ALA A 22 -2.74 -23.19 -5.23
N TRP A 23 -2.25 -22.55 -4.17
CA TRP A 23 -1.05 -23.02 -3.46
C TRP A 23 -1.25 -24.43 -2.89
N ASN A 24 -2.37 -24.66 -2.18
CA ASN A 24 -2.64 -25.95 -1.57
C ASN A 24 -2.82 -27.07 -2.60
N ASP A 25 -3.43 -26.77 -3.75
CA ASP A 25 -3.59 -27.72 -4.85
C ASP A 25 -2.22 -28.24 -5.33
N GLN A 26 -1.19 -27.39 -5.39
CA GLN A 26 0.17 -27.82 -5.78
C GLN A 26 0.86 -28.65 -4.70
N ILE A 27 0.61 -28.35 -3.42
CA ILE A 27 1.09 -29.20 -2.31
C ILE A 27 0.44 -30.58 -2.37
N ILE A 28 -0.84 -30.67 -2.70
CA ILE A 28 -1.53 -31.96 -2.88
C ILE A 28 -0.99 -32.68 -4.11
N ALA A 29 -0.86 -32.01 -5.26
CA ALA A 29 -0.38 -32.60 -6.51
C ALA A 29 1.04 -33.16 -6.38
N SER A 30 1.94 -32.45 -5.70
CA SER A 30 3.33 -32.90 -5.48
C SER A 30 3.45 -34.18 -4.63
N ARG A 31 2.39 -34.55 -3.89
CA ARG A 31 2.34 -35.76 -3.06
C ARG A 31 1.73 -36.96 -3.79
N ALA A 32 1.22 -36.77 -5.01
CA ALA A 32 0.65 -37.86 -5.79
C ALA A 32 1.74 -38.84 -6.28
N GLY A 33 1.39 -40.12 -6.42
CA GLY A 33 2.31 -41.13 -6.96
C GLY A 33 2.70 -40.79 -8.41
N GLY A 34 4.01 -40.77 -8.70
CA GLY A 34 4.53 -40.41 -10.02
C GLY A 34 4.44 -38.91 -10.36
N ALA A 35 4.21 -38.05 -9.36
CA ALA A 35 4.17 -36.61 -9.57
C ALA A 35 5.49 -36.08 -10.16
N ASN A 36 5.38 -35.20 -11.15
CA ASN A 36 6.50 -34.38 -11.57
C ASN A 36 6.69 -33.25 -10.56
N THR A 37 7.52 -33.51 -9.55
CA THR A 37 7.75 -32.58 -8.43
C THR A 37 8.33 -31.24 -8.88
N ASP A 38 9.15 -31.21 -9.92
CA ASP A 38 9.75 -29.98 -10.45
C ASP A 38 8.69 -29.08 -11.08
N ALA A 39 7.77 -29.66 -11.85
CA ALA A 39 6.63 -28.92 -12.41
C ALA A 39 5.71 -28.40 -11.30
N CYS A 40 5.38 -29.23 -10.30
CA CYS A 40 4.60 -28.79 -9.15
C CYS A 40 5.29 -27.66 -8.36
N ALA A 41 6.61 -27.69 -8.23
CA ALA A 41 7.38 -26.64 -7.56
C ALA A 41 7.32 -25.31 -8.33
N LEU A 42 7.43 -25.34 -9.67
CA LEU A 42 7.29 -24.15 -10.51
C LEU A 42 5.88 -23.52 -10.35
N GLU A 43 4.84 -24.33 -10.41
CA GLU A 43 3.46 -23.86 -10.22
C GLU A 43 3.22 -23.33 -8.80
N ALA A 44 3.81 -23.97 -7.78
CA ALA A 44 3.73 -23.50 -6.40
C ALA A 44 4.39 -22.12 -6.23
N ILE A 45 5.53 -21.87 -6.89
CA ILE A 45 6.17 -20.54 -6.90
C ILE A 45 5.21 -19.50 -7.49
N GLY A 46 4.62 -19.79 -8.66
CA GLY A 46 3.65 -18.89 -9.28
C GLY A 46 2.44 -18.60 -8.39
N ALA A 47 1.90 -19.63 -7.73
CA ALA A 47 0.80 -19.49 -6.79
C ALA A 47 1.17 -18.66 -5.55
N ALA A 48 2.39 -18.81 -5.02
CA ALA A 48 2.89 -18.00 -3.92
C ALA A 48 3.05 -16.52 -4.31
N GLU A 49 3.60 -16.24 -5.49
CA GLU A 49 3.73 -14.88 -6.00
C GLU A 49 2.37 -14.19 -6.21
N ASP A 50 1.39 -14.90 -6.76
CA ASP A 50 0.03 -14.36 -6.86
C ASP A 50 -0.61 -14.17 -5.47
N MET A 51 -0.43 -15.11 -4.54
CA MET A 51 -0.91 -14.96 -3.17
C MET A 51 -0.34 -13.72 -2.49
N MET A 52 0.95 -13.41 -2.65
CA MET A 52 1.55 -12.18 -2.12
C MET A 52 0.89 -10.92 -2.71
N ARG A 53 0.63 -10.92 -4.02
CA ARG A 53 -0.06 -9.81 -4.70
C ARG A 53 -1.49 -9.63 -4.18
N LYS A 54 -2.24 -10.73 -4.06
CA LYS A 54 -3.63 -10.75 -3.56
C LYS A 54 -3.71 -10.36 -2.09
N ALA A 55 -2.77 -10.83 -1.26
CA ALA A 55 -2.66 -10.43 0.14
C ALA A 55 -2.41 -8.93 0.30
N LYS A 56 -1.60 -8.33 -0.59
CA LYS A 56 -1.41 -6.88 -0.63
C LYS A 56 -2.72 -6.15 -0.93
N MET A 57 -3.47 -6.56 -1.95
CA MET A 57 -4.77 -5.97 -2.30
C MET A 57 -5.81 -6.10 -1.17
N ALA A 58 -5.89 -7.29 -0.56
CA ALA A 58 -6.74 -7.54 0.60
C ALA A 58 -6.39 -6.63 1.78
N THR A 59 -5.09 -6.48 2.04
CA THR A 59 -4.58 -5.62 3.12
C THR A 59 -4.87 -4.15 2.84
N GLU A 60 -4.65 -3.66 1.61
CA GLU A 60 -4.97 -2.27 1.24
C GLU A 60 -6.45 -1.96 1.44
N LEU A 61 -7.33 -2.85 1.00
CA LEU A 61 -8.77 -2.73 1.18
C LEU A 61 -9.15 -2.67 2.67
N LEU A 62 -8.60 -3.58 3.49
CA LEU A 62 -8.87 -3.61 4.93
C LEU A 62 -8.33 -2.37 5.66
N ARG A 63 -7.12 -1.91 5.29
CA ARG A 63 -6.54 -0.70 5.87
C ARG A 63 -7.41 0.51 5.60
N SER A 64 -7.93 0.65 4.38
CA SER A 64 -8.81 1.75 4.01
C SER A 64 -10.11 1.75 4.83
N GLU A 65 -10.80 0.61 4.94
CA GLU A 65 -12.07 0.57 5.69
C GLU A 65 -11.86 0.73 7.20
N LEU A 66 -10.80 0.12 7.75
CA LEU A 66 -10.47 0.28 9.16
C LEU A 66 -10.09 1.74 9.49
N ALA A 67 -9.32 2.41 8.63
CA ALA A 67 -9.00 3.83 8.82
C ALA A 67 -10.26 4.70 8.83
N LYS A 68 -11.19 4.44 7.91
CA LYS A 68 -12.46 5.14 7.80
C LYS A 68 -13.34 4.92 9.03
N THR A 69 -13.45 3.67 9.48
CA THR A 69 -14.23 3.31 10.68
C THR A 69 -13.65 4.00 11.92
N MET A 70 -12.33 3.95 12.11
CA MET A 70 -11.64 4.67 13.20
C MET A 70 -11.92 6.18 13.18
N GLN A 71 -11.94 6.81 11.99
CA GLN A 71 -12.27 8.24 11.87
C GLN A 71 -13.73 8.53 12.25
N GLN A 72 -14.66 7.69 11.82
CA GLN A 72 -16.09 7.84 12.13
C GLN A 72 -16.38 7.67 13.62
N ASP A 73 -15.66 6.75 14.27
CA ASP A 73 -15.82 6.44 15.70
C ASP A 73 -14.99 7.37 16.61
N GLY A 74 -14.18 8.27 16.05
CA GLY A 74 -13.29 9.15 16.81
C GLY A 74 -12.12 8.42 17.50
N VAL A 75 -11.80 7.20 17.06
CA VAL A 75 -10.71 6.38 17.62
C VAL A 75 -9.41 6.71 16.91
N THR A 76 -8.41 7.22 17.64
CA THR A 76 -7.09 7.57 17.07
C THR A 76 -6.10 6.40 17.09
N GLY A 77 -6.34 5.39 17.92
CA GLY A 77 -5.54 4.17 17.96
C GLY A 77 -6.11 3.10 18.89
N PHE A 78 -5.73 1.86 18.63
CA PHE A 78 -6.06 0.70 19.47
C PHE A 78 -5.00 -0.40 19.28
N GLN A 79 -5.07 -1.45 20.09
CA GLN A 79 -4.17 -2.60 20.00
C GLN A 79 -4.91 -3.92 20.19
N SER A 80 -4.42 -4.96 19.54
CA SER A 80 -4.73 -6.36 19.81
C SER A 80 -3.57 -7.02 20.56
N ASP A 81 -3.60 -8.34 20.71
CA ASP A 81 -2.55 -9.09 21.41
C ASP A 81 -1.16 -8.85 20.78
N ASN A 82 -1.08 -8.81 19.45
CA ASN A 82 0.19 -8.78 18.72
C ASN A 82 0.43 -7.47 17.93
N TRP A 83 -0.61 -6.67 17.71
CA TRP A 83 -0.55 -5.54 16.78
C TRP A 83 -1.11 -4.26 17.40
N LYS A 84 -0.57 -3.12 16.98
CA LYS A 84 -1.16 -1.81 17.25
C LYS A 84 -1.52 -1.09 15.96
N ALA A 85 -2.65 -0.39 16.00
CA ALA A 85 -3.19 0.44 14.95
C ALA A 85 -3.26 1.89 15.42
N SER A 86 -2.87 2.82 14.57
CA SER A 86 -3.02 4.26 14.83
C SER A 86 -3.34 5.01 13.55
N LEU A 87 -4.22 6.00 13.64
CA LEU A 87 -4.39 6.99 12.59
C LEU A 87 -3.27 8.00 12.66
N ARG A 88 -2.62 8.22 11.51
CA ARG A 88 -1.59 9.24 11.36
C ARG A 88 -2.07 10.27 10.35
N GLU A 89 -1.99 11.54 10.71
CA GLU A 89 -2.18 12.62 9.75
C GLU A 89 -1.20 12.47 8.60
N ARG A 90 -1.73 12.54 7.38
CA ARG A 90 -0.89 12.55 6.20
C ARG A 90 -0.36 13.97 6.03
N LEU A 91 0.97 14.08 5.91
CA LEU A 91 1.60 15.38 5.76
C LEU A 91 1.26 15.97 4.38
N PRO A 92 1.07 17.30 4.29
CA PRO A 92 1.01 18.01 3.02
C PRO A 92 2.16 17.60 2.08
N GLU A 93 1.81 17.22 0.85
CA GLU A 93 2.78 16.88 -0.18
C GLU A 93 2.77 17.91 -1.31
N PRO A 94 3.95 18.33 -1.80
CA PRO A 94 4.06 19.18 -2.98
C PRO A 94 3.54 18.45 -4.23
N MET A 95 2.65 19.11 -4.96
CA MET A 95 2.09 18.67 -6.24
C MET A 95 2.34 19.71 -7.32
N VAL A 96 2.87 19.27 -8.46
CA VAL A 96 3.04 20.14 -9.63
C VAL A 96 1.67 20.41 -10.25
N THR A 97 1.29 21.67 -10.33
CA THR A 97 0.05 22.15 -10.96
C THR A 97 0.30 22.89 -12.26
N ASP A 98 1.50 23.46 -12.43
CA ASP A 98 1.95 24.08 -13.67
C ASP A 98 3.44 23.75 -13.89
N GLU A 99 3.69 22.75 -14.72
CA GLU A 99 5.04 22.30 -15.04
C GLU A 99 5.86 23.37 -15.77
N LYS A 100 5.23 24.18 -16.63
CA LYS A 100 5.93 25.20 -17.42
C LYS A 100 6.41 26.34 -16.54
N ALA A 101 5.56 26.80 -15.62
CA ALA A 101 5.94 27.81 -14.63
C ALA A 101 7.07 27.30 -13.72
N LEU A 102 6.99 26.04 -13.29
CA LEU A 102 8.02 25.41 -12.46
C LEU A 102 9.35 25.27 -13.21
N GLN A 103 9.33 24.83 -14.47
CA GLN A 103 10.52 24.66 -15.30
C GLN A 103 11.19 26.00 -15.64
N ALA A 104 10.40 27.06 -15.86
CA ALA A 104 10.93 28.40 -16.10
C ALA A 104 11.59 29.00 -14.85
N ALA A 105 11.01 28.78 -13.66
CA ALA A 105 11.53 29.30 -12.41
C ALA A 105 12.71 28.47 -11.84
N HIS A 106 12.67 27.15 -12.03
CA HIS A 106 13.62 26.19 -11.44
C HIS A 106 14.10 25.14 -12.46
N PRO A 107 14.79 25.55 -13.55
CA PRO A 107 15.26 24.64 -14.59
C PRO A 107 16.29 23.61 -14.10
N GLU A 108 16.93 23.85 -12.94
CA GLU A 108 17.84 22.91 -12.28
C GLU A 108 17.17 21.60 -11.87
N LEU A 109 15.84 21.59 -11.67
CA LEU A 109 15.08 20.38 -11.33
C LEU A 109 15.01 19.36 -12.48
N TRP A 110 15.47 19.69 -13.69
CA TRP A 110 15.46 18.80 -14.86
C TRP A 110 16.84 18.25 -15.27
N LYS A 111 17.92 18.49 -14.51
CA LYS A 111 19.29 18.02 -14.84
C LYS A 111 19.72 16.81 -13.98
N PRO A 112 20.70 15.97 -14.36
CA PRO A 112 21.42 15.84 -15.64
C PRO A 112 20.86 14.66 -16.46
N GLN A 113 21.07 14.68 -17.77
CA GLN A 113 20.36 13.85 -18.73
C GLN A 113 20.18 12.34 -18.45
N PRO A 114 19.14 11.74 -19.06
CA PRO A 114 18.06 12.42 -19.79
C PRO A 114 17.12 13.14 -18.81
N ASP A 115 16.52 14.27 -19.23
CA ASP A 115 15.79 15.30 -18.45
C ASP A 115 14.76 14.75 -17.46
N LYS A 116 15.23 14.09 -16.42
CA LYS A 116 14.40 13.45 -15.43
C LYS A 116 14.10 14.50 -14.38
N PHE A 117 12.83 14.90 -14.35
CA PHE A 117 12.32 15.76 -13.31
C PHE A 117 12.68 15.19 -11.93
N GLN A 118 13.48 15.94 -11.17
CA GLN A 118 13.98 15.57 -9.87
C GLN A 118 12.89 15.77 -8.81
N THR A 119 11.89 14.90 -8.80
CA THR A 119 10.73 14.98 -7.89
C THR A 119 11.16 15.07 -6.42
N THR A 120 12.22 14.36 -6.02
CA THR A 120 12.76 14.41 -4.65
C THR A 120 13.30 15.79 -4.30
N GLU A 121 14.10 16.40 -5.18
CA GLU A 121 14.67 17.73 -4.95
C GLU A 121 13.59 18.81 -5.00
N MET A 122 12.63 18.70 -5.93
CA MET A 122 11.45 19.55 -5.94
C MET A 122 10.70 19.47 -4.61
N LYS A 123 10.42 18.26 -4.11
CA LYS A 123 9.70 18.09 -2.83
C LYS A 123 10.47 18.67 -1.64
N LYS A 124 11.80 18.62 -1.64
CA LYS A 124 12.63 19.26 -0.61
C LYS A 124 12.56 20.78 -0.68
N LEU A 125 12.61 21.33 -1.90
CA LEU A 125 12.60 22.78 -2.12
C LEU A 125 11.22 23.38 -1.80
N ALA A 126 10.13 22.75 -2.26
CA ALA A 126 8.75 23.17 -2.01
C ALA A 126 8.37 23.17 -0.51
N ARG A 127 9.08 22.39 0.33
CA ARG A 127 8.88 22.40 1.78
C ARG A 127 9.58 23.58 2.49
N LYS A 128 10.54 24.22 1.83
CA LYS A 128 11.31 25.35 2.37
C LYS A 128 10.84 26.70 1.84
N GLN A 129 10.29 26.71 0.64
CA GLN A 129 9.83 27.92 -0.05
C GLN A 129 8.65 27.63 -0.97
N ASN A 130 7.90 28.68 -1.30
CA ASN A 130 6.86 28.58 -2.33
C ASN A 130 7.51 28.42 -3.71
N LEU A 131 7.03 27.46 -4.51
CA LEU A 131 7.51 27.23 -5.87
C LEU A 131 6.40 27.56 -6.88
N PRO A 132 6.66 28.44 -7.86
CA PRO A 132 5.71 28.67 -8.95
C PRO A 132 5.32 27.36 -9.63
N GLY A 133 4.02 27.16 -9.84
CA GLY A 133 3.50 25.94 -10.44
C GLY A 133 3.50 24.71 -9.54
N VAL A 134 3.71 24.87 -8.23
CA VAL A 134 3.58 23.81 -7.23
C VAL A 134 2.61 24.26 -6.14
N THR A 135 1.71 23.37 -5.73
CA THR A 135 0.82 23.57 -4.59
C THR A 135 1.05 22.49 -3.55
N MET A 136 0.83 22.82 -2.28
CA MET A 136 0.82 21.83 -1.21
C MET A 136 -0.55 21.17 -1.14
N SER A 137 -0.61 19.84 -1.16
CA SER A 137 -1.84 19.13 -0.82
C SER A 137 -2.23 19.44 0.63
N ASN A 138 -3.51 19.29 0.96
CA ASN A 138 -3.98 19.40 2.35
C ASN A 138 -3.60 18.20 3.23
N GLY A 139 -2.67 17.35 2.78
CA GLY A 139 -2.36 16.08 3.41
C GLY A 139 -3.40 14.99 3.11
N GLY A 140 -4.67 15.32 2.94
CA GLY A 140 -5.74 14.34 2.70
C GLY A 140 -6.14 13.58 3.97
N ALA A 141 -6.96 12.55 3.82
CA ALA A 141 -7.46 11.78 4.96
C ALA A 141 -6.33 11.11 5.76
N PRO A 142 -6.44 11.03 7.10
CA PRO A 142 -5.51 10.26 7.93
C PRO A 142 -5.34 8.82 7.43
N VAL A 143 -4.12 8.31 7.51
CA VAL A 143 -3.77 6.96 7.06
C VAL A 143 -3.58 6.02 8.24
N LEU A 144 -3.98 4.76 8.05
CA LEU A 144 -3.79 3.72 9.05
C LEU A 144 -2.34 3.22 9.06
N VAL A 145 -1.68 3.40 10.20
CA VAL A 145 -0.39 2.79 10.51
C VAL A 145 -0.65 1.55 11.37
N VAL A 146 -0.14 0.40 10.92
CA VAL A 146 -0.19 -0.87 11.65
C VAL A 146 1.25 -1.31 11.90
N SER A 147 1.55 -1.67 13.15
CA SER A 147 2.88 -2.15 13.54
C SER A 147 2.75 -3.25 14.57
N ALA A 148 3.72 -4.17 14.60
CA ALA A 148 3.81 -5.15 15.67
C ALA A 148 3.92 -4.41 17.01
N ARG A 149 3.35 -4.99 18.06
CA ARG A 149 3.66 -4.53 19.41
C ARG A 149 5.15 -4.78 19.63
N LYS A 150 5.87 -3.72 19.97
CA LYS A 150 7.14 -3.88 20.67
C LYS A 150 6.70 -4.20 22.08
N ASP A 151 6.88 -5.43 22.51
CA ASP A 151 6.65 -5.79 23.90
C ASP A 151 7.40 -4.76 24.77
N GLY A 152 6.75 -4.30 25.84
CA GLY A 152 7.20 -3.21 26.70
C GLY A 152 8.58 -3.43 27.30
#